data_AF-A0A9P3CBC3-F1
#
_entry.id   AF-A0A9P3CBC3-F1
#
_cell.length_a   1.000
_cell.length_b   1.000
_cell.length_c   1.000
_cell.angle_alpha   90.00
_cell.angle_beta   90.00
_cell.angle_gamma   90.00
#
_symmetry.space_group_name_H-M   'P 1'
#
loop_
_entity.id
_entity.type
_entity.pdbx_description
1 polymer ?
#
loop_
_entity_poly.entity_id
_entity_poly.type
_entity_poly.pdbx_seq_one_letter_code
_entity_poly.pdbx_strand_id
1 'polypeptide(L)'
;MIVIAKDDPYIAAVSDDRNENNTDWMFKAPTIPKVRAHLYARFCLAAAEHATGASGLLGRSSGAAKIDEDLVKYANDVRRTARGKAARFLAIDAELSGKTGEGLAWLKGARKELGLVVELEDGKRKGFKGLKQSWQERREDRKVDKGGEWGMDAGRLEEARVVEMLEAKWDKENSTINVQLVPPYEPLLARMPSGREYHTPQPFQPPSLDSDVLAQMRAPPEPEEKAFRGDEEDSGDEGVYGRRNEPVGAFPGTAGEYQRSATSNSYY
;
A
#
# COMPACT_ATOMS: atom_id res chain seq x y z
N MET A 1 1.25 2.51 -6.09
CA MET A 1 2.16 3.68 -6.27
C MET A 1 3.49 3.33 -6.95
N ILE A 2 3.79 2.06 -7.24
CA ILE A 2 5.08 1.63 -7.84
C ILE A 2 5.32 2.24 -9.24
N VAL A 3 4.25 2.40 -10.03
CA VAL A 3 4.30 2.92 -11.41
C VAL A 3 4.99 4.28 -11.51
N ILE A 4 4.84 5.12 -10.48
CA ILE A 4 5.41 6.47 -10.44
C ILE A 4 6.70 6.55 -9.63
N ALA A 5 7.07 5.51 -8.88
CA ALA A 5 8.15 5.58 -7.91
C ALA A 5 9.52 5.84 -8.57
N LYS A 6 9.76 5.25 -9.75
CA LYS A 6 10.99 5.43 -10.52
C LYS A 6 11.02 6.74 -11.32
N ASP A 7 9.85 7.28 -11.63
CA ASP A 7 9.69 8.44 -12.51
C ASP A 7 9.45 9.76 -11.75
N ASP A 8 9.58 9.73 -10.42
CA ASP A 8 9.37 10.88 -9.52
C ASP A 8 10.71 11.49 -9.10
N PRO A 9 11.21 12.52 -9.81
CA PRO A 9 12.54 13.08 -9.58
C PRO A 9 12.63 13.89 -8.28
N TYR A 10 11.49 14.24 -7.67
CA TYR A 10 11.48 15.07 -6.48
C TYR A 10 11.89 14.31 -5.22
N ILE A 11 11.69 12.99 -5.18
CA ILE A 11 12.19 12.13 -4.08
C ILE A 11 13.73 12.08 -4.13
N ALA A 12 14.28 11.90 -5.34
CA ALA A 12 15.72 11.97 -5.55
C ALA A 12 16.28 13.35 -5.19
N ALA A 13 15.62 14.43 -5.63
CA ALA A 13 16.05 15.80 -5.32
C ALA A 13 16.12 16.08 -3.81
N VAL A 14 15.14 15.60 -3.01
CA VAL A 14 15.19 15.72 -1.54
C VAL A 14 16.34 14.91 -0.94
N SER A 15 16.61 13.74 -1.49
CA SER A 15 17.70 12.87 -1.03
C SER A 15 19.07 13.50 -1.33
N ASP A 16 19.22 14.07 -2.52
CA ASP A 16 20.43 14.74 -2.99
C ASP A 16 20.73 16.02 -2.20
N ASP A 17 19.70 16.80 -1.83
CA ASP A 17 19.83 18.01 -1.00
C ASP A 17 20.34 17.70 0.42
N ARG A 18 20.04 16.50 0.93
CA ARG A 18 20.50 16.03 2.24
C ARG A 18 21.86 15.33 2.22
N ASN A 19 22.38 15.02 1.04
CA ASN A 19 23.64 14.31 0.92
C ASN A 19 24.82 15.29 1.12
N GLU A 20 25.45 15.23 2.29
CA GLU A 20 26.61 16.08 2.63
C GLU A 20 27.80 15.90 1.65
N ASN A 21 27.89 14.74 1.00
CA ASN A 21 28.95 14.46 0.03
C ASN A 21 28.62 15.00 -1.38
N ASN A 22 27.41 15.51 -1.60
CA ASN A 22 27.02 16.07 -2.89
C ASN A 22 27.49 17.53 -3.01
N THR A 23 28.56 17.74 -3.78
CA THR A 23 29.11 19.08 -4.07
C THR A 23 28.69 19.62 -5.45
N ASP A 24 27.80 18.93 -6.16
CA ASP A 24 27.46 19.29 -7.54
C ASP A 24 26.82 20.68 -7.66
N TRP A 25 26.10 21.10 -6.62
CA TRP A 25 25.50 22.43 -6.52
C TRP A 25 26.54 23.56 -6.61
N MET A 26 27.82 23.30 -6.32
CA MET A 26 28.89 24.30 -6.39
C MET A 26 29.24 24.69 -7.83
N PHE A 27 29.01 23.80 -8.80
CA PHE A 27 29.37 24.03 -10.22
C PHE A 27 28.21 23.84 -11.20
N LYS A 28 27.06 23.31 -10.76
CA LYS A 28 25.85 23.19 -11.56
C LYS A 28 24.60 23.37 -10.70
N ALA A 29 23.66 24.19 -11.18
CA ALA A 29 22.34 24.28 -10.53
C ALA A 29 21.60 22.94 -10.60
N PRO A 30 20.94 22.49 -9.51
CA PRO A 30 20.11 21.29 -9.54
C PRO A 30 19.01 21.40 -10.61
N THR A 31 18.95 20.43 -11.53
CA THR A 31 17.94 20.37 -12.58
C THR A 31 16.99 19.21 -12.32
N ILE A 32 15.73 19.51 -12.01
CA ILE A 32 14.68 18.50 -11.84
C ILE A 32 14.00 18.30 -13.20
N PRO A 33 14.01 17.08 -13.78
CA PRO A 33 13.30 16.79 -15.03
C PRO A 33 11.82 17.12 -14.94
N LYS A 34 11.26 17.65 -16.04
CA LYS A 34 9.81 17.87 -16.15
C LYS A 34 9.08 16.53 -16.19
N VAL A 35 8.01 16.42 -15.42
CA VAL A 35 7.19 15.20 -15.34
C VAL A 35 5.80 15.43 -15.90
N ARG A 36 5.11 14.34 -16.25
CA ARG A 36 3.68 14.34 -16.57
C ARG A 36 2.85 14.43 -15.29
N ALA A 37 2.98 15.56 -14.58
CA ALA A 37 2.49 15.75 -13.23
C ALA A 37 0.99 15.43 -13.10
N HIS A 38 0.15 15.98 -13.98
CA HIS A 38 -1.29 15.69 -13.98
C HIS A 38 -1.61 14.19 -14.11
N LEU A 39 -0.89 13.46 -14.97
CA LEU A 39 -1.09 12.02 -15.14
C LEU A 39 -0.70 11.25 -13.88
N TYR A 40 0.41 11.62 -13.26
CA TYR A 40 0.88 10.99 -12.02
C TYR A 40 -0.07 11.25 -10.86
N ALA A 41 -0.64 12.44 -10.77
CA ALA A 41 -1.70 12.74 -9.80
C ALA A 41 -2.88 11.77 -9.95
N ARG A 42 -3.33 11.50 -11.18
CA ARG A 42 -4.44 10.57 -11.43
C ARG A 42 -4.08 9.11 -11.12
N PHE A 43 -2.84 8.68 -11.33
CA PHE A 43 -2.40 7.36 -10.87
C PHE A 43 -2.38 7.25 -9.34
N CYS A 44 -1.97 8.32 -8.64
CA CYS A 44 -2.04 8.37 -7.18
C CYS A 44 -3.49 8.29 -6.68
N LEU A 45 -4.42 8.98 -7.34
CA LEU A 45 -5.83 8.95 -6.97
C LEU A 45 -6.47 7.58 -7.19
N ALA A 46 -6.13 6.87 -8.28
CA ALA A 46 -6.54 5.47 -8.45
C ALA A 46 -6.02 4.58 -7.31
N ALA A 47 -4.75 4.77 -6.91
CA ALA A 47 -4.20 4.04 -5.75
C ALA A 47 -4.94 4.39 -4.44
N ALA A 48 -5.33 5.64 -4.24
CA ALA A 48 -6.13 6.06 -3.08
C ALA A 48 -7.54 5.46 -3.10
N GLU A 49 -8.18 5.34 -4.27
CA GLU A 49 -9.47 4.68 -4.45
C GLU A 49 -9.39 3.19 -4.08
N HIS A 50 -8.36 2.47 -4.56
CA HIS A 50 -8.10 1.08 -4.18
C HIS A 50 -7.86 0.91 -2.69
N ALA A 51 -7.04 1.78 -2.09
CA ALA A 51 -6.78 1.77 -0.64
C ALA A 51 -8.05 2.06 0.17
N THR A 52 -8.94 2.92 -0.34
CA THR A 52 -10.26 3.17 0.23
C THR A 52 -11.11 1.90 0.20
N GLY A 53 -11.21 1.23 -0.97
CA GLY A 53 -11.91 -0.04 -1.09
C GLY A 53 -11.37 -1.11 -0.15
N ALA A 54 -10.05 -1.27 -0.10
CA ALA A 54 -9.38 -2.23 0.79
C ALA A 54 -9.69 -1.95 2.27
N SER A 55 -9.54 -0.71 2.73
CA SER A 55 -9.86 -0.33 4.12
C SER A 55 -11.33 -0.60 4.48
N GLY A 56 -12.25 -0.39 3.55
CA GLY A 56 -13.67 -0.68 3.73
C GLY A 56 -14.00 -2.18 3.83
N LEU A 57 -13.29 -3.03 3.09
CA LEU A 57 -13.45 -4.48 3.17
C LEU A 57 -12.81 -5.05 4.45
N LEU A 58 -11.59 -4.59 4.77
CA LEU A 58 -10.87 -5.00 5.98
C LEU A 58 -11.59 -4.57 7.26
N GLY A 59 -12.22 -3.39 7.28
CA GLY A 59 -12.96 -2.91 8.45
C GLY A 59 -14.30 -3.61 8.70
N ARG A 60 -14.79 -4.44 7.76
CA ARG A 60 -16.09 -5.13 7.85
C ARG A 60 -15.99 -6.59 8.29
N SER A 61 -14.79 -7.16 8.45
CA SER A 61 -14.65 -8.57 8.84
C SER A 61 -14.99 -8.76 10.33
N SER A 62 -16.22 -9.18 10.61
CA SER A 62 -16.67 -9.59 11.95
C SER A 62 -16.68 -11.12 12.13
N GLY A 63 -16.04 -11.88 11.23
CA GLY A 63 -15.94 -13.35 11.26
C GLY A 63 -14.69 -13.89 11.96
N ALA A 64 -14.63 -15.21 12.15
CA ALA A 64 -13.78 -16.00 13.07
C ALA A 64 -12.24 -15.79 13.06
N ALA A 65 -11.69 -14.89 12.23
CA ALA A 65 -10.30 -14.46 12.30
C ALA A 65 -10.26 -12.94 12.45
N LYS A 66 -9.76 -12.46 13.60
CA LYS A 66 -9.51 -11.04 13.84
C LYS A 66 -8.52 -10.55 12.76
N ILE A 67 -8.94 -9.64 11.90
CA ILE A 67 -8.03 -9.00 10.94
C ILE A 67 -7.03 -8.14 11.73
N ASP A 68 -5.78 -8.17 11.26
CA ASP A 68 -4.70 -7.36 11.81
C ASP A 68 -5.04 -5.86 11.73
N GLU A 69 -5.06 -5.21 12.89
CA GLU A 69 -5.34 -3.77 13.02
C GLU A 69 -4.24 -2.93 12.32
N ASP A 70 -3.01 -3.43 12.27
CA ASP A 70 -1.91 -2.76 11.59
C ASP A 70 -2.10 -2.76 10.07
N LEU A 71 -2.73 -3.80 9.51
CA LEU A 71 -3.08 -3.84 8.09
C LEU A 71 -4.17 -2.81 7.74
N VAL A 72 -5.20 -2.68 8.59
CA VAL A 72 -6.27 -1.67 8.42
C VAL A 72 -5.68 -0.26 8.50
N LYS A 73 -4.77 -0.03 9.45
CA LYS A 73 -4.06 1.23 9.61
C LYS A 73 -3.19 1.53 8.40
N TYR A 74 -2.40 0.56 7.95
CA TYR A 74 -1.55 0.69 6.77
C TYR A 74 -2.36 1.05 5.52
N ALA A 75 -3.51 0.39 5.27
CA ALA A 75 -4.39 0.73 4.15
C ALA A 75 -4.90 2.18 4.22
N ASN A 76 -5.21 2.67 5.43
CA ASN A 76 -5.59 4.07 5.64
C ASN A 76 -4.42 5.04 5.42
N ASP A 77 -3.22 4.68 5.85
CA ASP A 77 -2.01 5.48 5.62
C ASP A 77 -1.67 5.53 4.12
N VAL A 78 -1.76 4.40 3.39
CA VAL A 78 -1.62 4.36 1.92
C VAL A 78 -2.62 5.31 1.25
N ARG A 79 -3.88 5.30 1.68
CA ARG A 79 -4.92 6.20 1.15
C ARG A 79 -4.54 7.67 1.33
N ARG A 80 -4.10 8.06 2.54
CA ARG A 80 -3.69 9.42 2.87
C ARG A 80 -2.45 9.85 2.10
N THR A 81 -1.41 9.02 2.07
CA THR A 81 -0.18 9.29 1.34
C THR A 81 -0.44 9.40 -0.16
N ALA A 82 -1.28 8.54 -0.73
CA ALA A 82 -1.64 8.62 -2.15
C ALA A 82 -2.41 9.91 -2.48
N ARG A 83 -3.34 10.36 -1.63
CA ARG A 83 -4.03 11.65 -1.81
C ARG A 83 -3.10 12.85 -1.64
N GLY A 84 -2.19 12.81 -0.67
CA GLY A 84 -1.15 13.83 -0.48
C GLY A 84 -0.24 13.92 -1.70
N LYS A 85 0.22 12.79 -2.21
CA LYS A 85 1.05 12.69 -3.42
C LYS A 85 0.34 13.19 -4.66
N ALA A 86 -0.95 12.90 -4.79
CA ALA A 86 -1.78 13.46 -5.86
C ALA A 86 -1.85 14.99 -5.79
N ALA A 87 -2.10 15.55 -4.60
CA ALA A 87 -2.12 17.00 -4.39
C ALA A 87 -0.76 17.64 -4.71
N ARG A 88 0.36 17.02 -4.33
CA ARG A 88 1.70 17.49 -4.72
C ARG A 88 1.86 17.52 -6.24
N PHE A 89 1.47 16.47 -6.95
CA PHE A 89 1.57 16.47 -8.41
C PHE A 89 0.64 17.49 -9.08
N LEU A 90 -0.54 17.75 -8.53
CA LEU A 90 -1.38 18.85 -8.99
C LEU A 90 -0.75 20.22 -8.70
N ALA A 91 -0.02 20.35 -7.59
CA ALA A 91 0.77 21.54 -7.30
C ALA A 91 1.87 21.78 -8.34
N ILE A 92 2.60 20.71 -8.72
CA ILE A 92 3.62 20.75 -9.77
C ILE A 92 2.99 21.10 -11.13
N ASP A 93 1.84 20.51 -11.47
CA ASP A 93 1.11 20.83 -12.70
C ASP A 93 0.71 22.32 -12.75
N ALA A 94 0.20 22.85 -11.63
CA ALA A 94 -0.14 24.26 -11.50
C ALA A 94 1.08 25.17 -11.62
N GLU A 95 2.19 24.85 -10.95
CA GLU A 95 3.43 25.64 -11.04
C GLU A 95 4.04 25.60 -12.45
N LEU A 96 4.05 24.45 -13.12
CA LEU A 96 4.49 24.32 -14.52
C LEU A 96 3.62 25.16 -15.47
N SER A 97 2.36 25.44 -15.10
CA SER A 97 1.45 26.34 -15.82
C SER A 97 1.60 27.82 -15.44
N GLY A 98 2.59 28.16 -14.59
CA GLY A 98 2.85 29.52 -14.13
C GLY A 98 1.94 29.98 -12.99
N LYS A 99 1.18 29.09 -12.36
CA LYS A 99 0.24 29.41 -11.27
C LYS A 99 0.81 29.01 -9.90
N THR A 100 1.92 29.62 -9.51
CA THR A 100 2.62 29.32 -8.25
C THR A 100 1.73 29.51 -7.02
N GLY A 101 0.84 30.50 -7.01
CA GLY A 101 -0.11 30.71 -5.90
C GLY A 101 -1.07 29.53 -5.72
N GLU A 102 -1.61 29.01 -6.83
CA GLU A 102 -2.45 27.80 -6.83
C GLU A 102 -1.63 26.56 -6.44
N GLY A 103 -0.38 26.44 -6.90
CA GLY A 103 0.55 25.40 -6.50
C GLY A 103 0.79 25.35 -4.99
N LEU A 104 1.03 26.51 -4.36
CA LEU A 104 1.17 26.61 -2.90
C LEU A 104 -0.10 26.18 -2.16
N ALA A 105 -1.28 26.53 -2.68
CA ALA A 105 -2.55 26.07 -2.09
C ALA A 105 -2.69 24.53 -2.19
N TRP A 106 -2.32 23.93 -3.32
CA TRP A 106 -2.28 22.47 -3.45
C TRP A 106 -1.32 21.81 -2.46
N LEU A 107 -0.15 22.40 -2.20
CA LEU A 107 0.79 21.89 -1.18
C LEU A 107 0.23 21.98 0.24
N LYS A 108 -0.46 23.08 0.60
CA LYS A 108 -1.21 23.17 1.87
C LYS A 108 -2.26 22.05 1.99
N GLY A 109 -2.95 21.76 0.89
CA GLY A 109 -3.87 20.63 0.80
C GLY A 109 -3.18 19.26 0.94
N ALA A 110 -2.01 19.09 0.34
CA ALA A 110 -1.20 17.87 0.45
C ALA A 110 -0.82 17.60 1.91
N ARG A 111 -0.38 18.63 2.65
CA ARG A 111 -0.10 18.52 4.10
C ARG A 111 -1.29 18.01 4.90
N LYS A 112 -2.50 18.54 4.62
CA LYS A 112 -3.73 18.09 5.27
C LYS A 112 -4.02 16.61 4.99
N GLU A 113 -3.92 16.18 3.73
CA GLU A 113 -4.16 14.79 3.34
C GLU A 113 -3.16 13.83 4.00
N LEU A 114 -1.89 14.25 4.13
CA LEU A 114 -0.85 13.51 4.87
C LEU A 114 -1.07 13.51 6.39
N GLY A 115 -2.05 14.26 6.91
CA GLY A 115 -2.25 14.43 8.35
C GLY A 115 -1.13 15.23 9.02
N LEU A 116 -0.34 15.97 8.24
CA LEU A 116 0.57 16.97 8.76
C LEU A 116 -0.25 18.15 9.25
N VAL A 117 0.19 18.76 10.34
CA VAL A 117 -0.51 19.93 10.87
C VAL A 117 -0.33 21.06 9.87
N VAL A 118 -1.42 21.44 9.21
CA VAL A 118 -1.54 22.70 8.49
C VAL A 118 -1.71 23.74 9.57
N GLU A 119 -0.66 24.51 9.86
CA GLU A 119 -0.81 25.72 10.65
C GLU A 119 -1.70 26.66 9.82
N LEU A 120 -3.00 26.63 10.10
CA LEU A 120 -3.91 27.71 9.73
C LEU A 120 -3.33 28.96 10.39
N GLU A 121 -2.96 29.93 9.56
CA GLU A 121 -2.31 31.17 10.00
C GLU A 121 -3.11 31.83 11.12
N ASP A 122 -2.45 32.03 12.27
CA ASP A 122 -2.52 33.27 13.05
C ASP A 122 -1.32 33.36 14.01
N GLY A 123 -0.30 34.10 13.58
CA GLY A 123 0.51 34.93 14.47
C GLY A 123 1.52 34.31 15.45
N LYS A 124 1.74 33.00 15.52
CA LYS A 124 2.78 32.41 16.39
C LYS A 124 3.82 31.60 15.63
N ARG A 125 4.85 32.29 15.17
CA ARG A 125 6.09 31.67 14.66
C ARG A 125 6.70 30.73 15.70
N LYS A 126 7.02 29.52 15.23
CA LYS A 126 8.17 28.66 15.59
C LYS A 126 8.36 28.30 17.08
N GLY A 127 8.33 26.99 17.38
CA GLY A 127 8.98 26.53 18.61
C GLY A 127 9.05 25.02 18.81
N PHE A 128 7.92 24.31 18.80
CA PHE A 128 7.89 22.99 19.46
C PHE A 128 7.49 21.80 18.57
N LYS A 129 6.94 22.01 17.37
CA LYS A 129 6.40 20.91 16.54
C LYS A 129 7.32 20.45 15.41
N GLY A 130 8.05 21.36 14.76
CA GLY A 130 9.13 20.99 13.85
C GLY A 130 10.25 20.18 14.53
N LEU A 131 10.42 20.33 15.84
CA LEU A 131 11.33 19.51 16.64
C LEU A 131 10.83 18.06 16.80
N LYS A 132 9.52 17.83 16.92
CA LYS A 132 8.93 16.48 17.01
C LYS A 132 9.00 15.73 15.69
N GLN A 133 8.75 16.45 14.59
CA GLN A 133 8.88 15.90 13.26
C GLN A 133 10.34 15.56 12.94
N SER A 134 11.29 16.48 13.17
CA SER A 134 12.72 16.20 13.02
C SER A 134 13.26 15.13 13.99
N TRP A 135 12.65 14.96 15.18
CA TRP A 135 12.96 13.84 16.08
C TRP A 135 12.40 12.50 15.61
N GLN A 136 11.17 12.49 15.07
CA GLN A 136 10.59 11.29 14.45
C GLN A 136 11.39 10.91 13.20
N GLU A 137 11.80 11.88 12.39
CA GLU A 137 12.68 11.70 11.24
C GLU A 137 14.05 11.14 11.65
N ARG A 138 14.71 11.71 12.67
CA ARG A 138 15.97 11.16 13.20
C ARG A 138 15.82 9.75 13.79
N ARG A 139 14.65 9.42 14.34
CA ARG A 139 14.37 8.09 14.91
C ARG A 139 14.07 7.08 13.81
N GLU A 140 13.40 7.49 12.75
CA GLU A 140 13.11 6.66 11.59
C GLU A 140 14.36 6.45 10.74
N ASP A 141 15.14 7.48 10.44
CA ASP A 141 16.43 7.35 9.74
C ASP A 141 17.32 6.32 10.49
N ARG A 142 17.35 6.38 11.83
CA ARG A 142 18.04 5.38 12.68
C ARG A 142 17.40 3.99 12.69
N LYS A 143 16.09 3.84 12.41
CA LYS A 143 15.41 2.54 12.32
C LYS A 143 15.67 1.89 10.96
N VAL A 144 15.61 2.69 9.90
CA VAL A 144 15.95 2.31 8.53
C VAL A 144 17.43 1.88 8.46
N ASP A 145 18.35 2.64 9.04
CA ASP A 145 19.78 2.30 9.14
C ASP A 145 20.04 0.99 9.92
N LYS A 146 19.14 0.63 10.83
CA LYS A 146 19.19 -0.60 11.63
C LYS A 146 18.39 -1.76 11.03
N GLY A 147 17.89 -1.60 9.79
CA GLY A 147 17.18 -2.64 9.05
C GLY A 147 15.75 -2.92 9.54
N GLY A 148 15.14 -2.03 10.34
CA GLY A 148 13.79 -2.20 10.89
C GLY A 148 12.78 -1.21 10.33
N GLU A 149 11.58 -1.70 9.99
CA GLU A 149 10.35 -0.93 9.74
C GLU A 149 10.32 -0.02 8.49
N TRP A 150 11.07 -0.34 7.42
CA TRP A 150 10.89 0.38 6.15
C TRP A 150 9.47 0.17 5.60
N GLY A 151 8.73 1.27 5.41
CA GLY A 151 7.45 1.27 4.72
C GLY A 151 6.21 1.13 5.60
N MET A 152 6.34 1.04 6.93
CA MET A 152 5.16 0.97 7.83
C MET A 152 4.29 2.24 7.81
N ASP A 153 4.86 3.38 7.41
CA ASP A 153 4.16 4.66 7.26
C ASP A 153 3.55 4.87 5.86
N ALA A 154 3.60 3.85 4.99
CA ALA A 154 3.17 3.91 3.61
C ALA A 154 3.85 5.00 2.75
N GLY A 155 5.08 5.42 3.12
CA GLY A 155 5.84 6.46 2.43
C GLY A 155 5.40 7.89 2.76
N ARG A 156 4.67 8.08 3.86
CA ARG A 156 4.14 9.38 4.29
C ARG A 156 5.26 10.37 4.62
N LEU A 157 6.33 9.93 5.27
CA LEU A 157 7.43 10.78 5.72
C LEU A 157 8.33 11.19 4.56
N GLU A 158 8.61 10.29 3.62
CA GLU A 158 9.25 10.65 2.35
C GLU A 158 8.44 11.71 1.59
N GLU A 159 7.13 11.50 1.45
CA GLU A 159 6.25 12.45 0.75
C GLU A 159 6.16 13.79 1.51
N ALA A 160 6.12 13.78 2.84
CA ALA A 160 6.14 14.99 3.66
C ALA A 160 7.37 15.86 3.38
N ARG A 161 8.56 15.24 3.31
CA ARG A 161 9.82 15.96 3.02
C ARG A 161 9.79 16.62 1.64
N VAL A 162 9.22 15.94 0.64
CA VAL A 162 9.06 16.52 -0.70
C VAL A 162 8.12 17.72 -0.68
N VAL A 163 6.98 17.60 0.00
CA VAL A 163 6.02 18.70 0.14
C VAL A 163 6.65 19.91 0.84
N GLU A 164 7.43 19.70 1.90
CA GLU A 164 8.12 20.77 2.61
C GLU A 164 9.18 21.47 1.78
N MET A 165 10.00 20.71 1.05
CA MET A 165 11.01 21.27 0.14
C MET A 165 10.35 22.14 -0.93
N LEU A 166 9.27 21.66 -1.55
CA LEU A 166 8.53 22.41 -2.56
C LEU A 166 7.84 23.65 -1.98
N GLU A 167 7.24 23.55 -0.80
CA GLU A 167 6.58 24.68 -0.13
C GLU A 167 7.60 25.77 0.19
N ALA A 168 8.74 25.41 0.79
CA ALA A 168 9.80 26.36 1.10
C ALA A 168 10.36 27.05 -0.16
N LYS A 169 10.56 26.28 -1.24
CA LYS A 169 11.05 26.81 -2.51
C LYS A 169 10.05 27.79 -3.13
N TRP A 170 8.81 27.35 -3.33
CA TRP A 170 7.81 28.14 -4.03
C TRP A 170 7.24 29.28 -3.21
N ASP A 171 7.25 29.20 -1.88
CA ASP A 171 6.88 30.34 -1.02
C ASP A 171 7.89 31.47 -1.16
N LYS A 172 9.19 31.14 -1.16
CA LYS A 172 10.26 32.10 -1.45
C LYS A 172 10.14 32.67 -2.86
N GLU A 173 9.92 31.84 -3.86
CA GLU A 173 9.77 32.29 -5.25
C GLU A 173 8.54 33.18 -5.44
N ASN A 174 7.41 32.81 -4.84
CA ASN A 174 6.17 33.56 -4.95
C ASN A 174 6.24 34.89 -4.19
N SER A 175 6.90 34.94 -3.02
CA SER A 175 7.07 36.19 -2.26
C SER A 175 8.07 37.16 -2.87
N THR A 176 8.98 36.68 -3.74
CA THR A 176 10.05 37.52 -4.32
C THR A 176 9.87 37.83 -5.79
N ILE A 177 9.30 36.91 -6.58
CA ILE A 177 9.25 37.00 -8.05
C ILE A 177 7.80 37.01 -8.53
N ASN A 178 7.01 35.98 -8.20
CA ASN A 178 5.71 35.77 -8.87
C ASN A 178 4.56 36.60 -8.28
N VAL A 179 4.62 36.90 -6.97
CA VAL A 179 3.68 37.73 -6.20
C VAL A 179 2.21 37.38 -6.47
N GLN A 180 1.88 36.09 -6.50
CA GLN A 180 0.52 35.60 -6.69
C GLN A 180 -0.19 35.40 -5.35
N LEU A 181 -1.48 35.70 -5.30
CA LEU A 181 -2.32 35.36 -4.14
C LEU A 181 -2.44 33.84 -4.02
N VAL A 182 -2.28 33.33 -2.79
CA VAL A 182 -2.49 31.91 -2.49
C VAL A 182 -3.97 31.71 -2.14
N PRO A 183 -4.76 31.00 -2.97
CA PRO A 183 -6.18 30.77 -2.68
C PRO A 183 -6.37 29.77 -1.53
N PRO A 184 -7.61 29.64 -0.98
CA PRO A 184 -7.94 28.56 -0.07
C PRO A 184 -7.78 27.19 -0.75
N TYR A 185 -7.29 26.19 -0.01
CA TYR A 185 -6.96 24.88 -0.57
C TYR A 185 -8.15 23.90 -0.54
N GLU A 186 -9.15 24.13 0.29
CA GLU A 186 -10.32 23.24 0.45
C GLU A 186 -11.11 23.08 -0.86
N PRO A 187 -11.40 24.15 -1.63
CA PRO A 187 -12.08 24.00 -2.92
C PRO A 187 -11.25 23.23 -3.95
N LEU A 188 -9.92 23.30 -3.86
CA LEU A 188 -9.02 22.55 -4.73
C LEU A 188 -9.10 21.05 -4.42
N LEU A 189 -8.97 20.67 -3.15
CA LEU A 189 -9.10 19.26 -2.73
C LEU A 189 -10.45 18.65 -3.11
N ALA A 190 -11.53 19.43 -3.02
CA ALA A 190 -12.87 18.99 -3.44
C ALA A 190 -13.01 18.80 -4.96
N ARG A 191 -12.14 19.45 -5.75
CA ARG A 191 -12.11 19.38 -7.23
C ARG A 191 -11.02 18.46 -7.77
N MET A 192 -10.43 17.60 -6.93
CA MET A 192 -9.49 16.59 -7.40
C MET A 192 -10.11 15.75 -8.54
N PRO A 193 -9.37 15.48 -9.62
CA PRO A 193 -9.87 14.65 -10.72
C PRO A 193 -10.07 13.20 -10.27
N SER A 194 -10.74 12.39 -11.08
CA SER A 194 -10.84 10.95 -10.81
C SER A 194 -9.51 10.22 -11.06
N GLY A 195 -9.34 9.10 -10.35
CA GLY A 195 -8.27 8.15 -10.61
C GLY A 195 -8.20 7.72 -12.06
N ARG A 196 -7.00 7.39 -12.52
CA ARG A 196 -6.79 6.68 -13.80
C ARG A 196 -6.16 5.34 -13.51
N GLU A 197 -6.82 4.27 -13.91
CA GLU A 197 -6.29 2.92 -13.71
C GLU A 197 -5.06 2.69 -14.60
N TYR A 198 -4.05 2.04 -14.04
CA TYR A 198 -2.87 1.60 -14.79
C TYR A 198 -2.78 0.08 -14.88
N HIS A 199 -3.27 -0.63 -13.87
CA HIS A 199 -3.21 -2.09 -13.82
C HIS A 199 -4.62 -2.69 -13.81
N THR A 200 -4.89 -3.55 -14.77
CA THR A 200 -6.06 -4.43 -14.75
C THR A 200 -5.59 -5.84 -14.41
N PRO A 201 -6.09 -6.45 -13.31
CA PRO A 201 -5.70 -7.81 -12.96
C PRO A 201 -6.14 -8.76 -14.09
N GLN A 202 -5.20 -9.58 -14.56
CA GLN A 202 -5.52 -10.62 -15.53
C GLN A 202 -6.13 -11.81 -14.78
N PRO A 203 -7.20 -12.44 -15.32
CA PRO A 203 -7.73 -13.66 -14.76
C PRO A 203 -6.63 -14.72 -14.68
N PHE A 204 -6.48 -15.34 -13.51
CA PHE A 204 -5.55 -16.44 -13.35
C PHE A 204 -6.01 -17.63 -14.20
N GLN A 205 -5.16 -18.09 -15.10
CA GLN A 205 -5.38 -19.31 -15.87
C GLN A 205 -4.65 -20.44 -15.15
N PRO A 206 -5.37 -21.36 -14.47
CA PRO A 206 -4.71 -22.48 -13.83
C PRO A 206 -4.06 -23.37 -14.90
N PRO A 207 -2.87 -23.92 -14.63
CA PRO A 207 -2.28 -24.89 -15.55
C PRO A 207 -3.23 -26.08 -15.68
N SER A 208 -3.69 -26.36 -16.90
CA SER A 208 -4.47 -27.55 -17.21
C SER A 208 -3.52 -28.68 -17.61
N LEU A 209 -3.78 -29.88 -17.12
CA LEU A 209 -3.16 -31.09 -17.65
C LEU A 209 -3.65 -31.36 -19.08
N ASP A 210 -2.78 -31.90 -19.92
CA ASP A 210 -3.16 -32.35 -21.26
C ASP A 210 -4.25 -33.42 -21.19
N SER A 211 -5.10 -33.48 -22.22
CA SER A 211 -6.21 -34.44 -22.29
C SER A 211 -5.75 -35.88 -22.13
N ASP A 212 -4.57 -36.20 -22.67
CA ASP A 212 -4.03 -37.55 -22.70
C ASP A 212 -3.50 -37.94 -21.32
N VAL A 213 -2.86 -37.01 -20.61
CA VAL A 213 -2.43 -37.19 -19.21
C VAL A 213 -3.65 -37.38 -18.32
N LEU A 214 -4.70 -36.56 -18.50
CA LEU A 214 -5.96 -36.72 -17.77
C LEU A 214 -6.64 -38.07 -18.10
N ALA A 215 -6.57 -38.53 -19.34
CA ALA A 215 -7.12 -39.81 -19.75
C ALA A 215 -6.35 -40.98 -19.12
N GLN A 216 -5.02 -40.90 -19.06
CA GLN A 216 -4.16 -41.89 -18.41
C GLN A 216 -4.39 -41.93 -16.89
N MET A 217 -4.48 -40.78 -16.22
CA MET A 217 -4.78 -40.73 -14.78
C MET A 217 -6.17 -41.26 -14.43
N ARG A 218 -7.09 -41.29 -15.40
CA ARG A 218 -8.43 -41.87 -15.27
C ARG A 218 -8.53 -43.29 -15.82
N ALA A 219 -7.46 -43.79 -16.45
CA ALA A 219 -7.46 -45.14 -16.97
C ALA A 219 -7.46 -46.15 -15.81
N PRO A 220 -8.20 -47.27 -15.92
CA PRO A 220 -8.04 -48.38 -15.00
C PRO A 220 -6.57 -48.85 -15.01
N PRO A 221 -6.04 -49.34 -13.87
CA PRO A 221 -4.70 -49.89 -13.83
C PRO A 221 -4.55 -51.02 -14.84
N GLU A 222 -3.41 -51.05 -15.52
CA GLU A 222 -3.12 -52.11 -16.50
C GLU A 222 -3.02 -53.48 -15.81
N PRO A 223 -3.33 -54.59 -16.49
CA PRO A 223 -3.28 -55.93 -15.88
C PRO A 223 -1.88 -56.35 -15.39
N GLU A 224 -0.82 -55.69 -15.88
CA GLU A 224 0.56 -55.87 -15.42
C GLU A 224 0.92 -54.94 -14.26
N GLU A 225 0.16 -53.86 -14.06
CA GLU A 225 0.29 -52.99 -12.89
C GLU A 225 -0.28 -53.73 -11.67
N LYS A 226 0.57 -53.99 -10.69
CA LYS A 226 0.13 -54.56 -9.42
C LYS A 226 -0.81 -53.55 -8.76
N ALA A 227 -2.11 -53.83 -8.77
CA ALA A 227 -3.07 -53.08 -7.98
C ALA A 227 -2.56 -53.00 -6.54
N PHE A 228 -2.53 -51.78 -5.98
CA PHE A 228 -2.12 -51.54 -4.60
C PHE A 228 -3.00 -52.40 -3.66
N ARG A 229 -2.40 -53.41 -3.02
CA ARG A 229 -3.09 -54.36 -2.13
C ARG A 229 -3.10 -53.91 -0.66
N GLY A 230 -2.52 -52.74 -0.35
CA GLY A 230 -2.46 -52.19 1.01
C GLY A 230 -1.46 -52.88 1.95
N ASP A 231 -0.52 -53.66 1.42
CA ASP A 231 0.47 -54.42 2.21
C ASP A 231 1.85 -53.76 2.24
N GLU A 232 1.96 -52.52 1.75
CA GLU A 232 3.17 -51.70 1.91
C GLU A 232 3.16 -51.04 3.28
N GLU A 233 4.31 -51.02 3.96
CA GLU A 233 4.48 -50.28 5.21
C GLU A 233 4.17 -48.81 4.92
N ASP A 234 3.06 -48.32 5.46
CA ASP A 234 2.68 -46.91 5.37
C ASP A 234 3.84 -46.06 5.92
N SER A 235 4.50 -45.30 5.03
CA SER A 235 5.61 -44.43 5.41
C SER A 235 5.17 -43.21 6.25
N GLY A 236 3.87 -43.14 6.57
CA GLY A 236 3.36 -42.28 7.63
C GLY A 236 3.96 -42.68 8.98
N ASP A 237 4.97 -41.95 9.43
CA ASP A 237 5.32 -41.84 10.85
C ASP A 237 4.19 -41.11 11.62
N GLU A 238 3.00 -41.69 11.60
CA GLU A 238 1.89 -41.37 12.51
C GLU A 238 2.18 -42.09 13.83
N GLY A 239 3.21 -41.59 14.50
CA GLY A 239 3.56 -41.98 15.85
C GLY A 239 2.38 -41.83 16.79
N VAL A 240 1.76 -42.97 17.11
CA VAL A 240 1.17 -43.29 18.42
C VAL A 240 0.15 -42.28 18.94
N TYR A 241 -0.97 -42.04 18.24
CA TYR A 241 -2.18 -41.54 18.91
C TYR A 241 -3.46 -42.23 18.44
N GLY A 242 -3.76 -43.36 19.09
CA GLY A 242 -5.14 -43.73 19.38
C GLY A 242 -5.93 -44.33 18.22
N ARG A 243 -5.82 -45.66 18.11
CA ARG A 243 -6.76 -46.56 17.42
C ARG A 243 -8.22 -46.17 17.69
N ARG A 244 -8.80 -45.31 16.86
CA ARG A 244 -10.24 -45.07 16.77
C ARG A 244 -10.63 -45.34 15.33
N ASN A 245 -11.48 -46.35 15.14
CA ASN A 245 -12.07 -46.67 13.85
C ASN A 245 -12.91 -45.47 13.39
N GLU A 246 -12.31 -44.59 12.59
CA GLU A 246 -13.05 -43.54 11.89
C GLU A 246 -13.80 -44.19 10.72
N PRO A 247 -15.09 -43.87 10.52
CA PRO A 247 -15.84 -44.39 9.39
C PRO A 247 -15.26 -43.84 8.08
N VAL A 248 -15.12 -44.73 7.09
CA VAL A 248 -14.59 -44.41 5.76
C VAL A 248 -15.38 -43.25 5.15
N GLY A 249 -14.69 -42.16 4.80
CA GLY A 249 -15.28 -40.95 4.22
C GLY A 249 -15.49 -39.76 5.17
N ALA A 250 -15.06 -39.85 6.43
CA ALA A 250 -15.05 -38.71 7.34
C ALA A 250 -13.93 -37.71 6.99
N PHE A 251 -14.25 -36.42 6.99
CA PHE A 251 -13.26 -35.34 6.88
C PHE A 251 -12.61 -35.13 8.26
N PRO A 252 -11.32 -34.75 8.35
CA PRO A 252 -10.65 -34.57 9.64
C PRO A 252 -11.45 -33.67 10.60
N GLY A 253 -11.81 -34.21 11.76
CA GLY A 253 -12.60 -33.51 12.79
C GLY A 253 -14.10 -33.86 12.86
N THR A 254 -14.65 -34.65 11.94
CA THR A 254 -16.10 -34.97 11.91
C THR A 254 -16.49 -36.33 12.51
N ALA A 255 -15.53 -37.07 13.08
CA ALA A 255 -15.73 -38.44 13.58
C ALA A 255 -16.85 -38.59 14.63
N GLY A 256 -17.13 -37.56 15.42
CA GLY A 256 -18.18 -37.57 16.46
C GLY A 256 -19.62 -37.48 15.94
N GLU A 257 -19.81 -37.00 14.70
CA GLU A 257 -21.15 -36.79 14.13
C GLU A 257 -21.78 -38.09 13.63
N TYR A 258 -20.95 -39.06 13.23
CA TYR A 258 -21.38 -40.35 12.71
C TYR A 258 -21.80 -41.36 13.80
N GLN A 259 -21.41 -41.15 15.06
CA GLN A 259 -21.69 -42.09 16.16
C GLN A 259 -23.11 -41.99 16.75
N ARG A 260 -23.91 -40.97 16.39
CA ARG A 260 -25.22 -40.72 17.02
C ARG A 260 -26.40 -41.48 16.42
N SER A 261 -26.20 -42.28 15.38
CA SER A 261 -27.31 -43.01 14.73
C SER A 261 -27.12 -44.53 14.81
N ALA A 262 -27.24 -45.08 16.02
CA ALA A 262 -27.40 -46.52 16.18
C ALA A 262 -28.39 -46.83 17.33
N THR A 263 -29.61 -47.17 16.90
CA THR A 263 -30.63 -48.03 17.55
C THR A 263 -31.45 -47.50 18.74
N SER A 264 -32.77 -47.43 18.53
CA SER A 264 -33.72 -48.18 19.35
C SER A 264 -34.97 -48.55 18.52
N ASN A 265 -35.03 -49.82 18.09
CA ASN A 265 -36.27 -50.50 17.77
C ASN A 265 -37.04 -50.74 19.07
N SER A 266 -38.36 -50.49 19.09
CA SER A 266 -39.26 -51.19 20.00
C SER A 266 -40.59 -51.49 19.30
N TYR A 267 -40.85 -52.78 19.11
CA TYR A 267 -42.18 -53.34 18.86
C TYR A 267 -42.96 -53.35 20.19
N TYR A 268 -44.09 -52.65 20.21
CA TYR A 268 -45.42 -53.00 20.74
C TYR A 268 -46.25 -51.72 20.85
#